data_AF-A0A967BY27-F1
#
_entry.id   AF-A0A967BY27-F1
#
_cell.length_a   1.000
_cell.length_b   1.000
_cell.length_c   1.000
_cell.angle_alpha   90.00
_cell.angle_beta   90.00
_cell.angle_gamma   90.00
#
_symmetry.space_group_name_H-M   'P 1'
#
loop_
_entity.id
_entity.type
_entity.pdbx_description
1 polymer ?
#
loop_
_entity_poly.entity_id
_entity_poly.type
_entity_poly.pdbx_seq_one_letter_code
_entity_poly.pdbx_strand_id
1 'polypeptide(L)'
;MSFKNNLKRGVLFGFVPHPLKIKERSELNVFPFNVLFMQYGTRDGRIITGTAIYEPDLKTFKQNDNKCSIEYHNIYGDNCWLLIQYDETKENYFGEKFVNEKSVMMADGTEWNIFFIHFTMGGLFKGEACKIEILK
;
A
#
# COMPACT_ATOMS: atom_id res chain seq x y z
N MET A 1 8.24 -4.62 -26.00
CA MET A 1 7.05 -3.73 -25.99
C MET A 1 7.49 -2.32 -25.62
N SER A 2 6.93 -1.27 -26.24
CA SER A 2 7.33 0.13 -26.01
C SER A 2 6.75 0.71 -24.72
N PHE A 3 7.54 1.51 -23.99
CA PHE A 3 7.14 2.27 -22.79
C PHE A 3 5.83 3.05 -22.98
N LYS A 4 5.59 3.59 -24.18
CA LYS A 4 4.35 4.33 -24.53
C LYS A 4 3.09 3.45 -24.48
N ASN A 5 3.20 2.16 -24.77
CA ASN A 5 2.05 1.24 -24.75
C ASN A 5 1.70 0.81 -23.32
N ASN A 6 2.70 0.71 -22.44
CA ASN A 6 2.47 0.42 -21.03
C ASN A 6 1.84 1.63 -20.32
N LEU A 7 2.23 2.86 -20.67
CA LEU A 7 1.59 4.10 -20.19
C LEU A 7 0.09 4.16 -20.54
N LYS A 8 -0.31 3.75 -21.75
CA LYS A 8 -1.73 3.73 -22.17
C LYS A 8 -2.57 2.66 -21.46
N ARG A 9 -1.96 1.62 -20.91
CA ARG A 9 -2.63 0.55 -20.16
C ARG A 9 -2.55 0.73 -18.64
N GLY A 10 -1.76 1.69 -18.16
CA GLY A 10 -1.34 1.78 -16.77
C GLY A 10 -0.19 0.82 -16.51
N VAL A 11 1.02 1.33 -16.28
CA VAL A 11 2.12 0.50 -15.78
C VAL A 11 1.81 0.22 -14.32
N LEU A 12 1.68 -1.06 -13.96
CA LEU A 12 1.51 -1.49 -12.57
C LEU A 12 2.89 -1.46 -11.90
N PHE A 13 3.02 -0.70 -10.82
CA PHE A 13 4.25 -0.64 -10.04
C PHE A 13 4.04 -1.37 -8.71
N GLY A 14 4.82 -2.43 -8.51
CA GLY A 14 4.93 -3.09 -7.23
C GLY A 14 6.10 -2.54 -6.44
N PHE A 15 5.88 -2.27 -5.16
CA PHE A 15 6.88 -1.89 -4.18
C PHE A 15 6.92 -2.93 -3.08
N VAL A 16 8.12 -3.28 -2.64
CA VAL A 16 8.34 -4.08 -1.45
C VAL A 16 8.83 -3.15 -0.35
N PRO A 17 8.02 -2.85 0.67
CA PRO A 17 8.44 -2.01 1.77
C PRO A 17 9.47 -2.74 2.65
N HIS A 18 10.27 -1.95 3.36
CA HIS A 18 11.09 -2.48 4.43
C HIS A 18 10.23 -2.81 5.65
N PRO A 19 10.63 -3.80 6.49
CA PRO A 19 9.97 -4.05 7.76
C PRO A 19 10.04 -2.86 8.72
N LEU A 20 8.99 -2.68 9.51
CA LEU A 20 8.89 -1.72 10.60
C LEU A 20 9.73 -2.21 11.79
N LYS A 21 10.93 -1.66 11.92
CA LYS A 21 11.87 -2.04 12.99
C LYS A 21 11.83 -1.01 14.12
N ILE A 22 11.24 -1.39 15.25
CA ILE A 22 11.25 -0.61 16.48
C ILE A 22 11.92 -1.44 17.57
N LYS A 23 13.01 -0.93 18.15
CA LYS A 23 13.91 -1.67 19.06
C LYS A 23 13.17 -2.37 20.22
N GLU A 24 12.11 -1.74 20.73
CA GLU A 24 11.35 -2.19 21.90
C GLU A 24 10.01 -2.85 21.55
N ARG A 25 9.70 -3.02 20.25
CA ARG A 25 8.42 -3.55 19.75
C ARG A 25 8.65 -4.57 18.63
N SER A 26 9.34 -5.66 18.94
CA SER A 26 9.72 -6.68 17.94
C SER A 26 8.53 -7.39 17.29
N GLU A 27 7.38 -7.42 17.96
CA GLU A 27 6.12 -7.93 17.41
C GLU A 27 5.63 -7.13 16.19
N LEU A 28 6.13 -5.91 16.00
CA LEU A 28 5.79 -5.08 14.84
C LEU A 28 6.66 -5.37 13.60
N ASN A 29 7.69 -6.23 13.71
CA ASN A 29 8.60 -6.52 12.60
C ASN A 29 7.91 -7.24 11.42
N VAL A 30 6.73 -7.81 11.64
CA VAL A 30 5.88 -8.41 10.59
C VAL A 30 5.07 -7.35 9.83
N PHE A 31 5.21 -6.07 10.15
CA PHE A 31 4.50 -4.99 9.47
C PHE A 31 5.46 -4.09 8.69
N PRO A 32 5.03 -3.47 7.59
CA PRO A 32 5.88 -2.60 6.78
C PRO A 32 6.10 -1.24 7.45
N PHE A 33 7.25 -0.60 7.18
CA PHE A 33 7.57 0.73 7.69
C PHE A 33 6.57 1.78 7.17
N ASN A 34 6.24 1.72 5.89
CA ASN A 34 5.19 2.47 5.22
C ASN A 34 4.77 1.71 3.95
N VAL A 35 3.67 2.11 3.32
CA VAL A 35 3.22 1.53 2.04
C VAL A 35 3.06 2.62 1.00
N LEU A 36 3.68 2.42 -0.17
CA LEU A 36 3.61 3.33 -1.31
C LEU A 36 2.75 2.72 -2.42
N PHE A 37 1.80 3.52 -2.90
CA PHE A 37 1.09 3.27 -4.15
C PHE A 37 1.48 4.33 -5.17
N MET A 38 1.67 3.91 -6.42
CA MET A 38 2.05 4.80 -7.51
C MET A 38 1.25 4.49 -8.76
N GLN A 39 0.91 5.54 -9.52
CA GLN A 39 0.36 5.40 -10.85
C GLN A 39 0.87 6.51 -11.79
N TYR A 40 1.07 6.17 -13.06
CA TYR A 40 1.37 7.14 -14.10
C TYR A 40 0.10 7.51 -14.85
N GLY A 41 0.03 8.76 -15.27
CA GLY A 41 -1.02 9.27 -16.13
C GLY A 41 -0.45 10.23 -17.18
N THR A 42 -1.34 10.79 -17.98
CA THR A 42 -1.02 11.90 -18.88
C THR A 42 -2.00 13.04 -18.63
N ARG A 43 -1.51 14.27 -18.52
CA ARG A 43 -2.31 15.49 -18.39
C ARG A 43 -1.72 16.56 -19.29
N ASP A 44 -2.53 17.11 -20.20
CA ASP A 44 -2.13 18.16 -21.15
C ASP A 44 -0.86 17.79 -21.96
N GLY A 45 -0.78 16.53 -22.39
CA GLY A 45 0.36 15.98 -23.15
C GLY A 45 1.62 15.71 -22.33
N ARG A 46 1.62 15.98 -21.02
CA ARG A 46 2.73 15.70 -20.10
C ARG A 46 2.48 14.44 -19.30
N ILE A 47 3.54 13.68 -19.04
CA ILE A 47 3.48 12.54 -18.14
C ILE A 47 3.39 13.05 -16.71
N ILE A 48 2.45 12.52 -15.95
CA ILE A 48 2.30 12.81 -14.53
C ILE A 48 2.43 11.53 -13.71
N THR A 49 2.86 11.67 -12.47
CA THR A 49 2.89 10.60 -11.47
C THR A 49 2.01 10.99 -10.29
N GLY A 50 1.13 10.07 -9.90
CA GLY A 50 0.43 10.13 -8.62
C GLY A 50 1.12 9.19 -7.64
N THR A 51 1.30 9.64 -6.39
CA THR A 51 1.79 8.79 -5.30
C THR A 51 0.95 8.97 -4.04
N ALA A 52 0.62 7.87 -3.38
CA ALA A 52 -0.03 7.85 -2.07
C ALA A 52 0.87 7.08 -1.10
N ILE A 53 1.18 7.69 0.04
CA ILE A 53 2.01 7.10 1.09
C ILE A 53 1.14 6.89 2.31
N TYR A 54 1.23 5.70 2.87
CA TYR A 54 0.48 5.29 4.04
C TYR A 54 1.44 4.96 5.17
N GLU A 55 1.26 5.59 6.33
CA GLU A 55 2.08 5.40 7.53
C GLU A 55 1.30 4.62 8.61
N PRO A 56 1.96 3.75 9.38
CA PRO A 56 1.29 2.93 10.39
C PRO A 56 0.78 3.78 11.55
N ASP A 57 -0.49 3.60 11.93
CA ASP A 57 -0.95 4.08 13.24
C ASP A 57 -0.73 2.99 14.29
N LEU A 58 0.36 3.13 15.03
CA LEU A 58 0.75 2.19 16.09
C LEU A 58 -0.30 2.01 17.19
N LYS A 59 -1.25 2.96 17.36
CA LYS A 59 -2.33 2.85 18.35
C LYS A 59 -3.41 1.85 17.94
N THR A 60 -3.50 1.55 16.64
CA THR A 60 -4.47 0.59 16.08
C THR A 60 -3.95 -0.84 16.10
N PHE A 61 -2.70 -1.05 16.51
CA PHE A 61 -2.13 -2.38 16.62
C PHE A 61 -2.99 -3.24 17.57
N LYS A 62 -3.45 -4.37 17.04
CA LYS A 62 -4.20 -5.39 17.77
C LYS A 62 -3.50 -6.72 17.57
N GLN A 63 -3.39 -7.49 18.64
CA GLN A 63 -2.90 -8.86 18.61
C GLN A 63 -3.87 -9.73 19.41
N ASN A 64 -4.47 -10.70 18.73
CA ASN A 64 -5.39 -11.67 19.31
C ASN A 64 -4.92 -13.06 18.88
N ASP A 65 -4.50 -13.87 19.85
CA ASP A 65 -3.93 -15.20 19.60
C ASP A 65 -2.79 -15.13 18.55
N ASN A 66 -2.94 -15.86 17.45
CA ASN A 66 -1.96 -15.97 16.38
C ASN A 66 -2.20 -14.95 15.24
N LYS A 67 -2.99 -13.91 15.48
CA LYS A 67 -3.29 -12.87 14.49
C LYS A 67 -2.95 -11.50 15.03
N CYS A 68 -2.23 -10.72 14.22
CA CYS A 68 -2.01 -9.31 14.47
C CYS A 68 -2.51 -8.46 13.30
N SER A 69 -2.85 -7.21 13.59
CA SER A 69 -3.29 -6.25 12.59
C SER A 69 -2.91 -4.83 12.97
N ILE A 70 -2.70 -3.98 11.96
CA ILE A 70 -2.47 -2.55 12.14
C ILE A 70 -3.10 -1.78 10.96
N GLU A 71 -3.60 -0.59 11.25
CA GLU A 71 -4.12 0.34 10.25
C GLU A 71 -3.00 1.29 9.80
N TYR A 72 -3.02 1.66 8.52
CA TYR A 72 -2.15 2.69 7.96
C TYR A 72 -2.99 3.81 7.40
N HIS A 73 -2.63 5.06 7.66
CA HIS A 73 -3.37 6.22 7.17
C HIS A 73 -2.58 6.95 6.09
N ASN A 74 -3.30 7.42 5.08
CA ASN A 74 -2.72 8.19 3.99
C ASN A 74 -2.26 9.56 4.50
N ILE A 75 -1.00 9.92 4.26
CA ILE A 75 -0.43 11.18 4.75
C ILE A 75 -1.02 12.44 4.07
N TYR A 76 -1.75 12.27 2.97
CA TYR A 76 -2.35 13.35 2.19
C TYR A 76 -3.84 13.58 2.49
N GLY A 77 -4.49 12.71 3.27
CA GLY A 77 -5.88 12.90 3.68
C GLY A 77 -6.47 11.73 4.47
N ASP A 78 -7.40 12.05 5.37
CA ASP A 78 -7.84 11.13 6.43
C ASP A 78 -8.84 10.05 5.96
N ASN A 79 -9.45 10.23 4.78
CA ASN A 79 -10.50 9.33 4.28
C ASN A 79 -9.94 8.08 3.55
N CYS A 80 -8.63 7.88 3.59
CA CYS A 80 -7.94 6.78 2.91
C CYS A 80 -7.06 6.04 3.91
N TRP A 81 -7.26 4.74 4.05
CA TRP A 81 -6.49 3.93 4.99
C TRP A 81 -6.31 2.48 4.48
N LEU A 82 -5.39 1.75 5.09
CA LEU A 82 -5.14 0.34 4.81
C LEU A 82 -5.34 -0.45 6.10
N LEU A 83 -5.88 -1.66 5.98
CA LEU A 83 -5.76 -2.68 7.01
C LEU A 83 -4.70 -3.68 6.57
N ILE A 84 -3.68 -3.92 7.39
CA ILE A 84 -2.75 -5.04 7.17
C ILE A 84 -2.87 -5.99 8.34
N GLN A 85 -3.00 -7.27 8.03
CA GLN A 85 -3.11 -8.35 9.00
C GLN A 85 -2.06 -9.41 8.69
N TYR A 86 -1.57 -10.06 9.74
CA TYR A 86 -0.71 -11.22 9.64
C TYR A 86 -1.26 -12.34 10.52
N ASP A 87 -1.40 -13.53 9.93
CA ASP A 87 -1.78 -14.76 10.61
C ASP A 87 -0.52 -15.62 10.78
N GLU A 88 -0.02 -15.73 12.00
CA GLU A 88 1.18 -16.49 12.36
C GLU A 88 0.97 -18.00 12.18
N THR A 89 -0.27 -18.50 12.27
CA THR A 89 -0.55 -19.94 12.09
C THR A 89 -0.46 -20.34 10.62
N LYS A 90 -0.89 -19.44 9.74
CA LYS A 90 -0.89 -19.67 8.28
C LYS A 90 0.34 -19.08 7.59
N GLU A 91 1.17 -18.36 8.35
CA GLU A 91 2.24 -17.50 7.82
C GLU A 91 1.76 -16.64 6.65
N ASN A 92 0.59 -16.03 6.81
CA ASN A 92 -0.11 -15.37 5.70
C ASN A 92 -0.42 -13.91 5.99
N TYR A 93 -0.06 -13.05 5.04
CA TYR A 93 -0.46 -11.65 5.02
C TYR A 93 -1.82 -11.47 4.37
N PHE A 94 -2.56 -10.52 4.89
CA PHE A 94 -3.77 -9.98 4.28
C PHE A 94 -3.69 -8.45 4.30
N GLY A 95 -4.06 -7.83 3.19
CA GLY A 95 -4.07 -6.39 3.01
C GLY A 95 -5.37 -5.95 2.38
N GLU A 96 -5.98 -4.91 2.93
CA GLU A 96 -7.17 -4.27 2.37
C GLU A 96 -6.96 -2.77 2.29
N LYS A 97 -7.38 -2.17 1.19
CA LYS A 97 -7.27 -0.74 0.93
C LYS A 97 -8.64 -0.11 0.92
N PHE A 98 -8.79 0.98 1.67
CA PHE A 98 -10.01 1.75 1.79
C PHE A 98 -9.84 3.15 1.24
N VAL A 99 -10.80 3.60 0.42
CA VAL A 99 -10.87 4.96 -0.12
C VAL A 99 -12.29 5.47 0.06
N ASN A 100 -12.45 6.55 0.83
CA ASN A 100 -13.76 7.09 1.23
C ASN A 100 -14.65 6.02 1.88
N GLU A 101 -14.10 5.34 2.89
CA GLU A 101 -14.75 4.27 3.68
C GLU A 101 -15.16 3.02 2.90
N LYS A 102 -14.77 2.91 1.63
CA LYS A 102 -15.06 1.75 0.79
C LYS A 102 -13.82 0.94 0.56
N SER A 103 -13.93 -0.37 0.74
CA SER A 103 -12.92 -1.32 0.28
C SER A 103 -12.83 -1.26 -1.24
N VAL A 104 -11.63 -0.97 -1.76
CA VAL A 104 -11.36 -0.85 -3.20
C VAL A 104 -10.40 -1.93 -3.70
N MET A 105 -9.70 -2.60 -2.80
CA MET A 105 -8.75 -3.66 -3.12
C MET A 105 -8.48 -4.52 -1.89
N MET A 106 -8.31 -5.83 -2.12
CA MET A 106 -7.80 -6.79 -1.16
C MET A 106 -6.67 -7.60 -1.82
N ALA A 107 -5.70 -8.04 -1.03
CA ALA A 107 -4.66 -8.97 -1.43
C ALA A 107 -4.30 -9.89 -0.26
N ASP A 108 -3.88 -11.11 -0.57
CA ASP A 108 -3.35 -12.07 0.40
C ASP A 108 -2.09 -12.74 -0.16
N GLY A 109 -1.21 -13.22 0.73
CA GLY A 109 -0.01 -13.94 0.33
C GLY A 109 0.87 -14.35 1.50
N THR A 110 1.54 -15.48 1.35
CA THR A 110 2.39 -16.06 2.40
C THR A 110 3.80 -15.49 2.43
N GLU A 111 4.28 -14.96 1.30
CA GLU A 111 5.61 -14.37 1.19
C GLU A 111 5.55 -12.84 1.16
N TRP A 112 6.39 -12.18 1.98
CA TRP A 112 6.48 -10.73 2.09
C TRP A 112 6.55 -10.03 0.72
N ASN A 113 7.52 -10.43 -0.10
CA ASN A 113 7.77 -9.79 -1.39
C ASN A 113 6.58 -9.97 -2.34
N ILE A 114 6.03 -11.19 -2.40
CA ILE A 114 4.92 -11.50 -3.31
C ILE A 114 3.68 -10.74 -2.86
N PHE A 115 3.33 -10.78 -1.57
CA PHE A 115 2.20 -10.05 -1.00
C PHE A 115 2.30 -8.55 -1.33
N PHE A 116 3.42 -7.91 -0.99
CA PHE A 116 3.55 -6.47 -1.18
C PHE A 116 3.62 -6.05 -2.65
N ILE A 117 4.24 -6.84 -3.53
CA ILE A 117 4.18 -6.59 -4.97
C ILE A 117 2.72 -6.59 -5.43
N HIS A 118 1.93 -7.62 -5.13
CA HIS A 118 0.53 -7.71 -5.55
C HIS A 118 -0.33 -6.61 -4.94
N PHE A 119 -0.16 -6.35 -3.64
CA PHE A 119 -0.93 -5.34 -2.93
C PHE A 119 -0.65 -3.94 -3.50
N THR A 120 0.61 -3.55 -3.67
CA THR A 120 0.98 -2.21 -4.16
C THR A 120 0.78 -2.03 -5.67
N MET A 121 0.81 -3.12 -6.45
CA MET A 121 0.46 -3.11 -7.88
C MET A 121 -0.95 -2.59 -8.15
N GLY A 122 -1.84 -2.56 -7.15
CA GLY A 122 -3.15 -1.91 -7.24
C GLY A 122 -3.13 -0.43 -7.62
N GLY A 123 -2.02 0.26 -7.33
CA GLY A 123 -1.88 1.68 -7.64
C GLY A 123 -2.91 2.55 -6.93
N LEU A 124 -3.37 3.60 -7.61
CA LEU A 124 -4.27 4.60 -7.04
C LEU A 124 -5.71 4.41 -7.51
N PHE A 125 -6.66 4.75 -6.63
CA PHE A 125 -8.08 4.70 -6.91
C PHE A 125 -8.70 6.10 -6.99
N LYS A 126 -9.84 6.21 -7.68
CA LYS A 126 -10.57 7.48 -7.80
C LYS A 126 -11.00 7.96 -6.41
N GLY A 127 -10.66 9.21 -6.08
CA GLY A 127 -10.99 9.83 -4.80
C GLY A 127 -9.95 9.58 -3.70
N GLU A 128 -8.84 8.91 -4.03
CA GLU A 128 -7.71 8.75 -3.13
C GLU A 128 -6.85 10.02 -3.10
N ALA A 129 -6.53 10.50 -1.90
CA ALA A 129 -5.61 11.62 -1.73
C ALA A 129 -4.20 11.19 -2.16
N CYS A 130 -3.57 11.95 -3.04
CA CYS A 130 -2.24 11.64 -3.56
C CYS A 130 -1.47 12.91 -3.93
N LYS A 131 -0.14 12.82 -3.91
CA LYS A 131 0.74 13.84 -4.48
C LYS A 131 0.84 13.62 -5.98
N ILE A 132 0.60 14.69 -6.75
CA ILE A 132 0.76 14.70 -8.21
C ILE A 132 2.04 15.45 -8.57
N GLU A 133 2.87 14.83 -9.40
CA GLU A 133 4.09 15.45 -9.94
C GLU A 133 4.09 15.36 -11.47
N ILE A 134 4.67 16.37 -12.12
CA ILE A 134 4.85 16.40 -13.57
C ILE A 134 6.27 15.95 -13.85
N LEU A 135 6.43 14.88 -14.63
CA LEU A 135 7.74 14.43 -15.07
C LEU A 135 8.23 15.36 -16.18
N LYS A 136 9.44 15.88 -16.00
CA LYS A 136 10.15 16.72 -16.98
C LYS A 136 10.74 15.88 -18.09
#